data_AF-A0A0B7NIX0-F1
#
_entry.id   AF-A0A0B7NIX0-F1
#
_cell.length_a   1.000
_cell.length_b   1.000
_cell.length_c   1.000
_cell.angle_alpha   90.00
_cell.angle_beta   90.00
_cell.angle_gamma   90.00
#
_symmetry.space_group_name_H-M   'P 1'
#
loop_
_entity.id
_entity.type
_entity.pdbx_description
1 polymer ?
#
loop_
_entity_poly.entity_id
_entity_poly.type
_entity_poly.pdbx_seq_one_letter_code
_entity_poly.pdbx_strand_id
1 'polypeptide(L)'
;MHSKEARKVIAVDLDQTLAHTLESLVEWHNDTYGTDFSVADFTTYEYWEIWGGTREESCMKIRDFYDSIHFDRIQPIQDFALEALKMLKRRHFTLVIITSRQQFVAEKTKRFVDKHYPDLSDSEQLEYVSKPKSVICQEIGVDVLIDDSLEHAFDCSALGIDVLLYDRQGQYLWNHDDVLRKKHAQHSAPTLTSTSKRLYHQTPRELSKNMHRMTSWKEIIAQFPKPSSPLRFCYIANDSQQDEEDDEDEDEEEEEEPEHYFDNPHYYRFETIEVEEMSEEEDYPLYRDSRVWV
;
A
#
# COMPACT_ATOMS: atom_id res chain seq x y z
N MET A 1 31.06 -9.68 12.38
CA MET A 1 29.75 -9.02 12.34
C MET A 1 29.30 -9.01 10.90
N HIS A 2 28.27 -9.80 10.54
CA HIS A 2 27.62 -9.62 9.23
C HIS A 2 26.80 -8.33 9.36
N SER A 3 27.05 -7.31 8.52
CA SER A 3 26.17 -6.15 8.49
C SER A 3 24.78 -6.65 8.12
N LYS A 4 23.78 -6.39 8.98
CA LYS A 4 22.37 -6.61 8.62
C LYS A 4 22.12 -5.82 7.33
N GLU A 5 21.79 -6.50 6.23
CA GLU A 5 21.38 -5.81 5.00
C GLU A 5 20.23 -4.86 5.32
N ALA A 6 20.26 -3.67 4.72
CA ALA A 6 19.21 -2.68 4.92
C ALA A 6 17.86 -3.25 4.45
N ARG A 7 16.82 -2.99 5.24
CA ARG A 7 15.47 -3.50 4.97
C ARG A 7 14.89 -2.78 3.76
N LYS A 8 14.55 -3.51 2.69
CA LYS A 8 13.96 -2.90 1.48
C LYS A 8 12.65 -2.18 1.80
N VAL A 9 12.43 -1.04 1.16
CA VAL A 9 11.26 -0.17 1.35
C VAL A 9 10.35 -0.24 0.13
N ILE A 10 9.07 -0.53 0.37
CA ILE A 10 8.02 -0.55 -0.64
C ILE A 10 7.04 0.59 -0.36
N ALA A 11 6.93 1.51 -1.30
CA ALA A 11 5.89 2.52 -1.31
C ALA A 11 4.63 1.98 -1.99
N VAL A 12 3.47 2.27 -1.43
CA VAL A 12 2.17 1.82 -1.96
C VAL A 12 1.25 3.02 -2.05
N ASP A 13 0.70 3.24 -3.24
CA ASP A 13 -0.35 4.22 -3.43
C ASP A 13 -1.67 3.79 -2.78
N LEU A 14 -2.56 4.76 -2.54
CA LEU A 14 -3.87 4.53 -1.95
C LEU A 14 -4.98 4.43 -2.98
N ASP A 15 -5.18 5.47 -3.80
CA ASP A 15 -6.35 5.61 -4.64
C ASP A 15 -6.22 4.71 -5.87
N GLN A 16 -7.18 3.81 -6.11
CA GLN A 16 -7.15 2.80 -7.19
C GLN A 16 -6.10 1.70 -6.99
N THR A 17 -5.24 1.80 -5.97
CA THR A 17 -4.26 0.78 -5.59
C THR A 17 -4.63 -0.01 -4.33
N LEU A 18 -5.14 0.68 -3.30
CA LEU A 18 -5.67 0.09 -2.06
C LEU A 18 -7.14 0.46 -1.80
N ALA A 19 -7.68 1.47 -2.48
CA ALA A 19 -9.01 2.02 -2.26
C ALA A 19 -9.80 2.20 -3.56
N HIS A 20 -11.09 1.85 -3.55
CA HIS A 20 -12.03 2.05 -4.66
C HIS A 20 -12.53 3.50 -4.76
N THR A 21 -11.61 4.47 -4.78
CA THR A 21 -11.95 5.90 -4.74
C THR A 21 -12.65 6.37 -6.01
N LEU A 22 -12.21 5.92 -7.19
CA LEU A 22 -12.80 6.30 -8.47
C LEU A 22 -14.19 5.69 -8.63
N GLU A 23 -14.39 4.44 -8.23
CA GLU A 23 -15.71 3.80 -8.22
C GLU A 23 -16.70 4.61 -7.38
N SER A 24 -16.28 5.00 -6.17
CA SER A 24 -17.07 5.80 -5.26
C SER A 24 -17.32 7.22 -5.80
N LEU A 25 -16.33 7.83 -6.44
CA LEU A 25 -16.46 9.13 -7.10
C LEU A 25 -17.46 9.08 -8.27
N VAL A 26 -17.43 8.00 -9.05
CA VAL A 26 -18.35 7.77 -10.17
C VAL A 26 -19.78 7.61 -9.67
N GLU A 27 -19.99 6.78 -8.65
CA GLU A 27 -21.29 6.61 -8.00
C GLU A 27 -21.82 7.94 -7.47
N TRP A 28 -20.98 8.70 -6.76
CA TRP A 28 -21.33 10.04 -6.27
C TRP A 28 -21.72 10.99 -7.39
N HIS A 29 -20.95 11.03 -8.48
CA HIS A 29 -21.20 11.95 -9.59
C HIS A 29 -22.51 11.59 -10.30
N ASN A 30 -22.77 10.30 -10.51
CA ASN A 30 -24.02 9.81 -11.10
C ASN A 30 -25.23 10.18 -10.23
N ASP A 31 -25.16 9.94 -8.92
CA ASP A 31 -26.24 10.28 -7.98
C ASP A 31 -26.48 11.78 -7.90
N THR A 32 -25.42 12.60 -7.91
CA THR A 32 -25.49 14.05 -7.72
C THR A 32 -25.94 14.80 -8.97
N TYR A 33 -25.45 14.38 -10.14
CA TYR A 33 -25.65 15.09 -11.41
C TYR A 33 -26.58 14.36 -12.39
N GLY A 34 -27.08 13.18 -12.04
CA GLY A 34 -27.92 12.36 -12.93
C GLY A 34 -27.18 11.84 -14.16
N THR A 35 -25.86 11.63 -14.03
CA THR A 35 -25.03 11.03 -15.09
C THR A 35 -25.07 9.51 -15.05
N ASP A 36 -24.50 8.88 -16.08
CA ASP A 36 -24.42 7.41 -16.21
C ASP A 36 -23.00 7.01 -16.61
N PHE A 37 -22.01 7.48 -15.85
CA PHE A 37 -20.61 7.12 -16.04
C PHE A 37 -20.29 5.78 -15.39
N SER A 38 -19.30 5.10 -15.97
CA SER A 38 -18.62 3.93 -15.42
C SER A 38 -17.13 4.23 -15.27
N VAL A 39 -16.39 3.40 -14.52
CA VAL A 39 -14.92 3.52 -14.42
C VAL A 39 -14.24 3.49 -15.79
N ALA A 40 -14.80 2.75 -16.75
CA ALA A 40 -14.26 2.62 -18.10
C ALA A 40 -14.35 3.93 -18.93
N ASP A 41 -15.16 4.89 -18.49
CA ASP A 41 -15.24 6.21 -19.13
C ASP A 41 -14.08 7.12 -18.70
N PHE A 42 -13.37 6.76 -17.63
CA PHE A 42 -12.25 7.53 -17.13
C PHE A 42 -10.96 7.09 -17.79
N THR A 43 -10.45 7.94 -18.68
CA THR A 43 -9.19 7.71 -19.41
C THR A 43 -8.07 8.65 -19.00
N THR A 44 -8.32 9.54 -18.05
CA THR A 44 -7.41 10.58 -17.59
C THR A 44 -7.78 10.99 -16.16
N TYR A 45 -6.79 11.46 -15.39
CA TYR A 45 -7.02 12.09 -14.08
C TYR A 45 -7.55 13.53 -14.19
N GLU A 46 -7.55 14.10 -15.40
CA GLU A 46 -8.11 15.41 -15.71
C GLU A 46 -9.63 15.30 -15.92
N TYR A 47 -10.39 15.06 -14.84
CA TYR A 47 -11.81 14.68 -14.91
C TYR A 47 -12.75 15.69 -15.58
N TRP A 48 -12.36 16.97 -15.68
CA TRP A 48 -13.11 17.96 -16.48
C TRP A 48 -13.19 17.59 -17.97
N GLU A 49 -12.26 16.79 -18.51
CA GLU A 49 -12.32 16.31 -19.89
C GLU A 49 -13.44 15.28 -20.10
N ILE A 50 -13.86 14.59 -19.03
CA ILE A 50 -14.90 13.55 -19.03
C ILE A 50 -16.25 14.14 -18.61
N TRP A 51 -16.26 14.90 -17.52
CA TRP A 51 -17.46 15.55 -16.99
C TRP A 51 -17.91 16.75 -17.82
N GLY A 52 -17.04 17.30 -18.67
CA GLY A 52 -17.21 18.60 -19.29
C GLY A 52 -17.00 19.75 -18.30
N GLY A 53 -17.15 20.98 -18.81
CA GLY A 53 -16.96 22.19 -18.01
C GLY A 53 -15.51 22.65 -17.94
N THR A 54 -15.14 23.34 -16.87
CA THR A 54 -13.78 23.85 -16.63
C THR A 54 -13.01 23.03 -15.59
N ARG A 55 -11.70 23.24 -15.53
CA ARG A 55 -10.82 22.64 -14.50
C ARG A 55 -11.28 23.02 -13.10
N GLU A 56 -11.66 24.28 -12.92
CA GLU A 56 -12.13 24.82 -11.64
C GLU A 56 -13.43 24.14 -11.20
N GLU A 57 -14.38 23.93 -12.11
CA GLU A 57 -15.62 23.21 -11.82
C GLU A 57 -15.33 21.76 -11.40
N SER A 58 -14.41 21.09 -12.09
CA SER A 58 -13.97 19.74 -11.69
C SER A 58 -13.29 19.71 -10.32
N CYS A 59 -12.47 20.72 -9.99
CA CYS A 59 -11.88 20.83 -8.65
C CYS A 59 -12.96 21.04 -7.57
N MET A 60 -13.99 21.84 -7.85
CA MET A 60 -15.12 22.02 -6.93
C MET A 60 -15.88 20.71 -6.73
N LYS A 61 -16.18 19.98 -7.81
CA LYS A 61 -16.81 18.65 -7.73
C LYS A 61 -16.01 17.67 -6.86
N ILE A 62 -14.69 17.61 -7.05
CA ILE A 62 -13.83 16.74 -6.23
C ILE A 62 -13.87 17.14 -4.75
N ARG A 63 -13.91 18.44 -4.46
CA ARG A 63 -14.07 18.92 -3.08
C ARG A 63 -15.41 18.49 -2.49
N ASP A 64 -16.50 18.65 -3.23
CA ASP A 64 -17.84 18.24 -2.80
C ASP A 64 -17.90 16.71 -2.58
N PHE A 65 -17.22 15.93 -3.42
CA PHE A 65 -17.07 14.49 -3.22
C PHE A 65 -16.39 14.16 -1.90
N TYR A 66 -15.31 14.85 -1.52
CA TYR A 66 -14.63 14.61 -0.24
C TYR A 66 -15.49 14.85 1.00
N ASP A 67 -16.47 15.75 0.89
CA ASP A 67 -17.44 16.05 1.95
C ASP A 67 -18.68 15.13 1.90
N SER A 68 -18.78 14.26 0.88
CA SER A 68 -19.92 13.38 0.67
C SER A 68 -19.87 12.07 1.47
N ILE A 69 -21.04 11.45 1.64
CA ILE A 69 -21.18 10.12 2.23
C ILE A 69 -20.51 9.03 1.39
N HIS A 70 -20.39 9.23 0.07
CA HIS A 70 -19.74 8.29 -0.83
C HIS A 70 -18.26 8.16 -0.47
N PHE A 71 -17.57 9.27 -0.26
CA PHE A 71 -16.17 9.26 0.17
C PHE A 71 -15.96 8.54 1.50
N ASP A 72 -16.85 8.75 2.48
CA ASP A 72 -16.78 8.07 3.78
C ASP A 72 -17.07 6.55 3.68
N ARG A 73 -17.65 6.10 2.57
CA ARG A 73 -18.01 4.69 2.29
C ARG A 73 -17.10 3.99 1.30
N ILE A 74 -16.01 4.64 0.85
CA ILE A 74 -15.01 4.00 -0.02
C ILE A 74 -14.62 2.65 0.58
N GLN A 75 -14.63 1.62 -0.27
CA GLN A 75 -14.25 0.27 0.10
C GLN A 75 -12.78 0.01 -0.24
N PRO A 76 -12.07 -0.83 0.54
CA PRO A 76 -10.73 -1.28 0.18
C PRO A 76 -10.78 -2.18 -1.05
N ILE A 77 -9.68 -2.22 -1.78
CA ILE A 77 -9.46 -3.21 -2.84
C ILE A 77 -9.31 -4.60 -2.22
N GLN A 78 -10.14 -5.55 -2.66
CA GLN A 78 -10.25 -6.91 -2.10
C GLN A 78 -9.71 -8.01 -3.03
N ASP A 79 -8.70 -7.70 -3.86
CA ASP A 79 -8.09 -8.65 -4.81
C ASP A 79 -6.78 -9.28 -4.27
N PHE A 80 -6.71 -9.53 -2.95
CA PHE A 80 -5.54 -10.03 -2.20
C PHE A 80 -4.57 -8.94 -1.70
N ALA A 81 -4.97 -7.66 -1.73
CA ALA A 81 -4.15 -6.53 -1.29
C ALA A 81 -3.70 -6.63 0.17
N LEU A 82 -4.65 -6.78 1.10
CA LEU A 82 -4.35 -6.86 2.54
C LEU A 82 -3.45 -8.05 2.87
N GLU A 83 -3.73 -9.22 2.30
CA GLU A 83 -2.95 -10.43 2.49
C GLU A 83 -1.52 -10.29 1.93
N ALA A 84 -1.37 -9.69 0.75
CA ALA A 84 -0.07 -9.41 0.15
C ALA A 84 0.76 -8.47 1.02
N LEU A 85 0.17 -7.39 1.53
CA LEU A 85 0.84 -6.45 2.42
C LEU A 85 1.29 -7.12 3.73
N LYS A 86 0.42 -7.93 4.35
CA LYS A 86 0.81 -8.74 5.52
C LYS A 86 1.94 -9.73 5.20
N MET A 87 1.94 -10.32 4.00
CA MET A 87 3.03 -11.19 3.54
C MET A 87 4.34 -10.44 3.37
N LEU A 88 4.31 -9.23 2.81
CA LEU A 88 5.49 -8.38 2.67
C LEU A 88 6.05 -7.96 4.03
N LYS A 89 5.20 -7.54 4.98
CA LYS A 89 5.63 -7.22 6.35
C LYS A 89 6.32 -8.41 7.03
N ARG A 90 5.73 -9.62 6.92
CA ARG A 90 6.32 -10.86 7.45
C ARG A 90 7.64 -11.26 6.79
N ARG A 91 7.89 -10.81 5.56
CA ARG A 91 9.17 -11.00 4.85
C ARG A 91 10.19 -9.91 5.16
N HIS A 92 9.93 -9.09 6.18
CA HIS A 92 10.77 -7.97 6.56
C HIS A 92 10.95 -6.95 5.45
N PHE A 93 9.88 -6.53 4.78
CA PHE A 93 9.87 -5.28 4.02
C PHE A 93 9.38 -4.13 4.91
N THR A 94 9.91 -2.92 4.69
CA THR A 94 9.29 -1.69 5.18
C THR A 94 8.19 -1.30 4.21
N LEU A 95 6.97 -1.07 4.71
CA LEU A 95 5.85 -0.64 3.89
C LEU A 95 5.52 0.81 4.21
N VAL A 96 5.29 1.62 3.19
CA VAL A 96 4.95 3.04 3.34
C VAL A 96 3.81 3.35 2.40
N ILE A 97 2.73 3.96 2.89
CA ILE A 97 1.66 4.45 2.03
C ILE A 97 2.00 5.88 1.60
N ILE A 98 1.91 6.17 0.30
CA ILE A 98 2.15 7.51 -0.26
C ILE A 98 0.98 7.85 -1.17
N THR A 99 0.18 8.86 -0.83
CA THR A 99 -1.00 9.29 -1.59
C THR A 99 -0.89 10.73 -2.04
N SER A 100 -1.59 11.11 -3.11
CA SER A 100 -1.68 12.50 -3.61
C SER A 100 -2.94 13.24 -3.12
N ARG A 101 -3.64 12.68 -2.12
CA ARG A 101 -4.82 13.32 -1.51
C ARG A 101 -4.45 14.64 -0.85
N GLN A 102 -5.37 15.60 -0.87
CA GLN A 102 -5.12 16.91 -0.27
C GLN A 102 -5.13 16.84 1.26
N GLN A 103 -4.34 17.71 1.89
CA GLN A 103 -4.17 17.76 3.35
C GLN A 103 -5.48 17.75 4.14
N PHE A 104 -6.51 18.46 3.67
CA PHE A 104 -7.75 18.62 4.42
C PHE A 104 -8.57 17.32 4.55
N VAL A 105 -8.28 16.29 3.72
CA VAL A 105 -8.87 14.94 3.87
C VAL A 105 -7.95 13.94 4.57
N ALA A 106 -6.83 14.39 5.14
CA ALA A 106 -5.84 13.51 5.77
C ALA A 106 -6.44 12.69 6.93
N GLU A 107 -7.29 13.29 7.77
CA GLU A 107 -7.92 12.57 8.88
C GLU A 107 -8.86 11.47 8.39
N LYS A 108 -9.70 11.77 7.39
CA LYS A 108 -10.57 10.76 6.77
C LYS A 108 -9.77 9.64 6.10
N THR A 109 -8.65 10.01 5.47
CA THR A 109 -7.72 9.07 4.84
C THR A 109 -7.07 8.14 5.86
N LYS A 110 -6.58 8.68 6.97
CA LYS A 110 -6.06 7.88 8.09
C LYS A 110 -7.11 6.93 8.65
N ARG A 111 -8.33 7.42 8.89
CA ARG A 111 -9.44 6.59 9.38
C ARG A 111 -9.71 5.39 8.45
N PHE A 112 -9.64 5.60 7.14
CA PHE A 112 -9.78 4.53 6.16
C PHE A 112 -8.62 3.51 6.28
N VAL A 113 -7.37 3.98 6.34
CA VAL A 113 -6.19 3.11 6.47
C VAL A 113 -6.23 2.33 7.79
N ASP A 114 -6.49 2.98 8.91
CA ASP A 114 -6.58 2.35 10.24
C ASP A 114 -7.66 1.26 10.27
N LYS A 115 -8.79 1.50 9.60
CA LYS A 115 -9.91 0.55 9.55
C LYS A 115 -9.63 -0.66 8.67
N HIS A 116 -9.03 -0.46 7.50
CA HIS A 116 -8.93 -1.51 6.48
C HIS A 116 -7.54 -2.15 6.37
N TYR A 117 -6.51 -1.45 6.85
CA TYR A 117 -5.10 -1.87 6.83
C TYR A 117 -4.42 -1.61 8.19
N PRO A 118 -4.96 -2.13 9.31
CA PRO A 118 -4.49 -1.80 10.66
C PRO A 118 -3.01 -2.15 10.88
N ASP A 119 -2.52 -3.23 10.27
CA ASP A 119 -1.11 -3.65 10.39
C ASP A 119 -0.13 -2.76 9.59
N LEU A 120 -0.62 -1.78 8.83
CA LEU A 120 0.20 -0.80 8.08
C LEU A 120 0.21 0.58 8.72
N SER A 121 -0.59 0.79 9.75
CA SER A 121 -0.69 2.05 10.48
C SER A 121 0.03 1.92 11.82
N ASP A 122 1.32 1.60 11.79
CA ASP A 122 2.12 1.58 13.01
C ASP A 122 2.47 3.02 13.46
N SER A 123 2.37 4.00 12.55
CA SER A 123 2.65 5.40 12.87
C SER A 123 1.38 6.18 13.23
N GLU A 124 1.35 6.75 14.43
CA GLU A 124 0.43 7.85 14.81
C GLU A 124 0.66 9.13 13.98
N GLN A 125 1.74 9.19 13.19
CA GLN A 125 2.19 10.39 12.48
C GLN A 125 1.80 10.33 11.01
N LEU A 126 0.81 11.15 10.64
CA LEU A 126 0.61 11.59 9.26
C LEU A 126 1.67 12.64 8.93
N GLU A 127 2.47 12.39 7.92
CA GLU A 127 3.43 13.37 7.42
C GLU A 127 2.87 14.02 6.16
N TYR A 128 2.62 15.33 6.23
CA TYR A 128 2.08 16.09 5.10
C TYR A 128 3.21 16.74 4.31
N VAL A 129 3.30 16.40 3.03
CA VAL A 129 4.37 16.91 2.16
C VAL A 129 3.83 17.25 0.78
N SER A 130 3.76 18.54 0.47
CA SER A 130 3.45 19.04 -0.87
C SER A 130 4.65 18.87 -1.81
N LYS A 131 5.02 17.64 -2.15
CA LYS A 131 6.08 17.30 -3.11
C LYS A 131 5.58 16.23 -4.08
N PRO A 132 6.15 16.16 -5.30
CA PRO A 132 5.91 15.02 -6.19
C PRO A 132 6.28 13.70 -5.49
N LYS A 133 5.49 12.64 -5.73
CA LYS A 133 5.74 11.32 -5.12
C LYS A 133 7.16 10.81 -5.37
N SER A 134 7.69 11.05 -6.55
CA SER A 134 9.06 10.67 -6.93
C SER A 134 10.12 11.27 -6.01
N VAL A 135 9.93 12.53 -5.58
CA VAL A 135 10.82 13.20 -4.62
C VAL A 135 10.71 12.57 -3.24
N ILE A 136 9.49 12.33 -2.73
CA ILE A 136 9.33 11.71 -1.40
C ILE A 136 9.85 10.27 -1.42
N CYS A 137 9.64 9.51 -2.51
CA CYS A 137 10.20 8.18 -2.68
C CYS A 137 11.72 8.19 -2.62
N GLN A 138 12.37 9.16 -3.29
CA GLN A 138 13.82 9.33 -3.23
C GLN A 138 14.31 9.70 -1.83
N GLU A 139 13.63 10.61 -1.14
CA GLU A 139 13.98 11.05 0.23
C GLU A 139 13.86 9.91 1.27
N ILE A 140 12.85 9.05 1.12
CA ILE A 140 12.63 7.88 1.99
C ILE A 140 13.61 6.73 1.65
N GLY A 141 14.13 6.68 0.42
CA GLY A 141 14.92 5.56 -0.08
C GLY A 141 14.04 4.36 -0.46
N VAL A 142 12.94 4.62 -1.18
CA VAL A 142 12.04 3.59 -1.70
C VAL A 142 12.74 2.74 -2.77
N ASP A 143 12.71 1.42 -2.60
CA ASP A 143 13.21 0.46 -3.60
C ASP A 143 12.16 0.15 -4.66
N VAL A 144 10.89 -0.02 -4.24
CA VAL A 144 9.78 -0.39 -5.11
C VAL A 144 8.56 0.49 -4.86
N LEU A 145 7.96 1.02 -5.93
CA LEU A 145 6.66 1.71 -5.91
C LEU A 145 5.56 0.82 -6.49
N ILE A 146 4.42 0.73 -5.80
CA ILE A 146 3.17 0.16 -6.31
C ILE A 146 2.18 1.31 -6.49
N ASP A 147 1.82 1.65 -7.72
CA ASP A 147 0.98 2.81 -8.06
C ASP A 147 0.22 2.53 -9.37
N ASP A 148 -0.96 3.10 -9.55
CA ASP A 148 -1.77 2.91 -10.77
C ASP A 148 -1.49 3.98 -11.85
N SER A 149 -0.85 5.09 -11.47
CA SER A 149 -0.57 6.23 -12.35
C SER A 149 0.66 6.01 -13.22
N LEU A 150 0.48 6.11 -14.53
CA LEU A 150 1.60 6.11 -15.47
C LEU A 150 2.58 7.26 -15.23
N GLU A 151 2.09 8.45 -14.84
CA GLU A 151 2.95 9.61 -14.60
C GLU A 151 3.89 9.37 -13.43
N HIS A 152 3.35 8.93 -12.28
CA HIS A 152 4.16 8.56 -11.11
C HIS A 152 5.14 7.43 -11.45
N ALA A 153 4.69 6.46 -12.23
CA ALA A 153 5.49 5.32 -12.61
C ALA A 153 6.70 5.73 -13.48
N PHE A 154 6.51 6.62 -14.46
CA PHE A 154 7.62 7.16 -15.25
C PHE A 154 8.57 8.00 -14.41
N ASP A 155 8.05 8.88 -13.55
CA ASP A 155 8.88 9.77 -12.73
C ASP A 155 9.74 8.99 -11.74
N CYS A 156 9.17 8.00 -11.05
CA CYS A 156 9.93 7.16 -10.11
C CYS A 156 10.90 6.24 -10.85
N SER A 157 10.49 5.66 -11.97
CA SER A 157 11.35 4.80 -12.78
C SER A 157 12.58 5.55 -13.31
N ALA A 158 12.43 6.82 -13.69
CA ALA A 158 13.54 7.68 -14.13
C ALA A 158 14.58 7.93 -13.02
N LEU A 159 14.19 7.78 -11.75
CA LEU A 159 15.08 7.84 -10.59
C LEU A 159 15.71 6.49 -10.22
N GLY A 160 15.42 5.44 -11.00
CA GLY A 160 15.94 4.08 -10.76
C GLY A 160 15.14 3.27 -9.74
N ILE A 161 13.97 3.73 -9.33
CA ILE A 161 13.04 3.00 -8.46
C ILE A 161 12.33 1.93 -9.30
N ASP A 162 12.20 0.71 -8.80
CA ASP A 162 11.40 -0.33 -9.45
C ASP A 162 9.92 -0.01 -9.30
N VAL A 163 9.13 -0.12 -10.37
CA VAL A 163 7.70 0.20 -10.34
C VAL A 163 6.84 -0.98 -10.74
N LEU A 164 5.89 -1.32 -9.87
CA LEU A 164 4.81 -2.26 -10.14
C LEU A 164 3.55 -1.45 -10.46
N LEU A 165 3.34 -1.17 -11.75
CA LEU A 165 2.22 -0.39 -12.25
C LEU A 165 0.93 -1.22 -12.11
N TYR A 166 0.10 -0.87 -11.13
CA TYR A 166 -1.10 -1.63 -10.82
C TYR A 166 -2.23 -1.28 -11.79
N ASP A 167 -2.79 -2.32 -12.42
CA ASP A 167 -3.80 -2.23 -13.46
C ASP A 167 -4.88 -3.28 -13.19
N ARG A 168 -5.76 -3.01 -12.23
CA ARG A 168 -6.68 -4.00 -11.68
C ARG A 168 -7.47 -4.69 -12.79
N GLN A 169 -7.20 -5.98 -13.00
CA GLN A 169 -7.82 -6.80 -14.05
C GLN A 169 -7.69 -6.25 -15.48
N GLY A 170 -6.72 -5.36 -15.73
CA GLY A 170 -6.53 -4.74 -17.04
C GLY A 170 -7.51 -3.60 -17.37
N GLN A 171 -8.22 -3.06 -16.39
CA GLN A 171 -9.36 -2.15 -16.64
C GLN A 171 -9.00 -0.66 -16.57
N TYR A 172 -7.80 -0.28 -16.13
CA TYR A 172 -7.44 1.11 -15.86
C TYR A 172 -6.97 1.83 -17.13
N LEU A 173 -7.89 2.31 -17.97
CA LEU A 173 -7.54 2.87 -19.28
C LEU A 173 -6.54 4.03 -19.25
N TRP A 174 -6.54 4.84 -18.18
CA TRP A 174 -5.58 5.94 -17.99
C TRP A 174 -4.12 5.45 -17.92
N ASN A 175 -3.91 4.19 -17.57
CA ASN A 175 -2.58 3.61 -17.49
C ASN A 175 -2.16 2.85 -18.77
N HIS A 176 -2.92 2.97 -19.88
CA HIS A 176 -2.65 2.36 -21.19
C HIS A 176 -2.49 3.42 -22.29
N ASP A 177 -1.37 4.11 -22.28
CA ASP A 177 -1.02 5.19 -23.22
C ASP A 177 -1.17 4.79 -24.70
N ASP A 178 -0.85 3.54 -25.05
CA ASP A 178 -0.95 3.03 -26.43
C ASP A 178 -2.40 2.82 -26.88
N VAL A 179 -3.28 2.39 -25.97
CA VAL A 179 -4.70 2.17 -26.22
C VAL A 179 -5.41 3.52 -26.42
N LEU A 180 -5.10 4.51 -25.60
CA LEU A 180 -5.66 5.86 -25.71
C LEU A 180 -5.33 6.49 -27.07
N ARG A 181 -4.08 6.38 -27.53
CA ARG A 181 -3.66 6.91 -28.83
C ARG A 181 -4.37 6.24 -30.01
N LYS A 182 -4.57 4.91 -29.95
CA LYS A 182 -5.30 4.16 -31.00
C LYS A 182 -6.75 4.65 -31.11
N LYS A 183 -7.44 4.88 -30.00
CA LYS A 183 -8.79 5.47 -29.99
C LYS A 183 -8.80 6.87 -30.61
N HIS A 184 -7.88 7.75 -30.21
CA HIS A 184 -7.82 9.10 -30.77
C HIS A 184 -7.49 9.13 -32.27
N ALA A 185 -6.59 8.25 -32.75
CA ALA A 185 -6.23 8.15 -34.16
C ALA A 185 -7.38 7.66 -35.04
N GLN A 186 -8.32 6.87 -34.50
CA GLN A 186 -9.49 6.39 -35.23
C GLN A 186 -10.61 7.43 -35.33
N HIS A 187 -10.67 8.41 -34.40
CA HIS A 187 -11.77 9.36 -34.28
C HIS A 187 -11.43 10.81 -34.65
N SER A 188 -10.20 11.13 -35.07
CA SER A 188 -9.81 12.52 -35.39
C SER A 188 -9.33 12.72 -36.84
N ALA A 189 -9.95 13.66 -37.55
CA ALA A 189 -9.38 14.27 -38.76
C ALA A 189 -8.29 15.28 -38.34
N PRO A 190 -7.17 15.40 -39.08
CA PRO A 190 -6.02 16.17 -38.64
C PRO A 190 -6.30 17.68 -38.71
N THR A 191 -6.42 18.34 -37.56
CA THR A 191 -6.40 19.80 -37.42
C THR A 191 -5.04 20.30 -36.94
N LEU A 192 -4.63 21.46 -37.49
CA LEU A 192 -3.26 21.99 -37.52
C LEU A 192 -2.87 22.87 -36.32
N THR A 193 -3.69 22.98 -35.26
CA THR A 193 -3.57 24.07 -34.28
C THR A 193 -3.12 23.71 -32.86
N SER A 194 -2.58 22.51 -32.61
CA SER A 194 -2.02 22.18 -31.29
C SER A 194 -0.62 21.60 -31.42
N THR A 195 0.39 22.45 -31.55
CA THR A 195 1.79 22.03 -31.76
C THR A 195 2.56 21.88 -30.44
N SER A 196 2.16 22.56 -29.37
CA SER A 196 2.98 22.65 -28.15
C SER A 196 2.74 21.52 -27.12
N LYS A 197 1.51 21.01 -26.96
CA LYS A 197 1.25 19.80 -26.14
C LYS A 197 1.56 18.50 -26.88
N ARG A 198 1.43 18.50 -28.22
CA ARG A 198 1.66 17.31 -29.07
C ARG A 198 3.09 16.80 -29.01
N LEU A 199 4.08 17.68 -28.87
CA LEU A 199 5.49 17.29 -28.88
C LEU A 199 5.91 16.50 -27.64
N TYR A 200 5.34 16.78 -26.45
CA TYR A 200 5.61 16.00 -25.22
C TYR A 200 4.93 14.62 -25.23
N HIS A 201 3.81 14.47 -25.95
CA HIS A 201 3.05 13.22 -26.08
C HIS A 201 3.37 12.43 -27.36
N GLN A 202 4.38 12.81 -28.16
CA GLN A 202 4.60 12.20 -29.47
C GLN A 202 5.48 10.95 -29.46
N THR A 203 6.38 10.78 -28.50
CA THR A 203 7.13 9.53 -28.34
C THR A 203 6.28 8.51 -27.58
N PRO A 204 6.12 7.27 -28.07
CA PRO A 204 5.59 6.18 -27.25
C PRO A 204 6.48 6.06 -26.02
N ARG A 205 5.92 6.23 -24.83
CA ARG A 205 6.66 5.87 -23.63
C ARG A 205 6.49 4.36 -23.46
N GLU A 206 7.40 3.60 -24.05
CA GLU A 206 7.52 2.18 -23.72
C GLU A 206 7.81 2.04 -22.23
N LEU A 207 7.26 1.01 -21.58
CA LEU A 207 7.60 0.74 -20.20
C LEU A 207 9.11 0.53 -20.11
N SER A 208 9.76 1.24 -19.20
CA SER A 208 11.17 1.05 -18.90
C SER A 208 11.40 -0.37 -18.34
N LYS A 209 12.66 -0.82 -18.34
CA LYS A 209 13.00 -2.18 -17.90
C LYS A 209 12.66 -2.46 -16.43
N ASN A 210 12.61 -1.42 -15.60
CA ASN A 210 12.27 -1.44 -14.18
C ASN A 210 10.78 -1.14 -13.92
N MET A 211 9.93 -1.14 -14.94
CA MET A 211 8.50 -0.92 -14.80
C MET A 211 7.72 -2.14 -15.30
N HIS A 212 6.91 -2.71 -14.40
CA HIS A 212 6.18 -3.95 -14.64
C HIS A 212 4.71 -3.73 -14.33
N ARG A 213 3.85 -3.96 -15.32
CA ARG A 213 2.40 -3.89 -15.14
C ARG A 213 1.90 -5.13 -14.40
N MET A 214 1.05 -4.93 -13.40
CA MET A 214 0.47 -5.97 -12.56
C MET A 214 -1.04 -5.87 -12.55
N THR A 215 -1.73 -6.95 -12.88
CA THR A 215 -3.19 -6.98 -12.98
C THR A 215 -3.89 -7.36 -11.68
N SER A 216 -3.15 -7.87 -10.70
CA SER A 216 -3.67 -8.22 -9.38
C SER A 216 -2.59 -8.17 -8.31
N TRP A 217 -3.01 -8.06 -7.05
CA TRP A 217 -2.09 -8.17 -5.91
C TRP A 217 -1.41 -9.55 -5.78
N LYS A 218 -1.99 -10.59 -6.40
CA LYS A 218 -1.33 -11.91 -6.53
C LYS A 218 -0.11 -11.86 -7.46
N GLU A 219 -0.16 -11.08 -8.53
CA GLU A 219 1.00 -10.88 -9.42
C GLU A 219 2.07 -10.01 -8.75
N ILE A 220 1.65 -9.00 -7.99
CA ILE A 220 2.55 -8.17 -7.17
C ILE A 220 3.33 -9.05 -6.19
N ILE A 221 2.65 -9.86 -5.37
CA ILE A 221 3.33 -10.66 -4.34
C ILE A 221 4.24 -11.74 -4.93
N ALA A 222 3.99 -12.17 -6.16
CA ALA A 222 4.84 -13.10 -6.89
C ALA A 222 6.22 -12.50 -7.26
N GLN A 223 6.34 -11.17 -7.36
CA GLN A 223 7.63 -10.49 -7.56
C GLN A 223 8.53 -10.55 -6.32
N PHE A 224 7.96 -10.92 -5.18
CA PHE A 224 8.68 -11.04 -3.91
C PHE A 224 8.68 -12.52 -3.49
N PRO A 225 9.53 -13.39 -4.08
CA PRO A 225 9.54 -14.80 -3.72
C PRO A 225 9.90 -14.97 -2.23
N LYS A 226 9.40 -16.05 -1.60
CA LYS A 226 9.80 -16.37 -0.23
C LYS A 226 11.33 -16.58 -0.20
N PRO A 227 12.03 -16.07 0.81
CA PRO A 227 13.42 -16.46 1.02
C PRO A 227 13.47 -18.00 1.09
N SER A 228 14.44 -18.59 0.40
CA SER A 228 14.61 -20.04 0.41
C SER A 228 14.79 -20.51 1.85
N SER A 229 13.85 -21.33 2.35
CA SER A 229 13.99 -21.91 3.68
C SER A 229 15.33 -22.65 3.74
N PRO A 230 16.21 -22.36 4.72
CA PRO A 230 17.40 -23.18 4.97
C PRO A 230 17.04 -24.65 5.21
N LEU A 231 15.82 -24.90 5.71
CA LEU A 231 15.27 -26.22 5.99
C LEU A 231 14.61 -26.89 4.78
N ARG A 232 14.59 -26.25 3.59
CA ARG A 232 14.04 -26.86 2.36
C ARG A 232 14.72 -28.20 2.03
N PHE A 233 15.95 -28.41 2.51
CA PHE A 233 16.73 -29.63 2.32
C PHE A 233 16.82 -30.50 3.59
N CYS A 234 16.16 -30.11 4.68
CA CYS A 234 16.16 -30.89 5.91
C CYS A 234 15.06 -31.96 5.83
N TYR A 235 15.48 -33.22 5.69
CA TYR A 235 14.61 -34.38 5.86
C TYR A 235 14.39 -34.60 7.36
N ILE A 236 13.18 -34.33 7.84
CA ILE A 236 12.79 -34.70 9.20
C ILE A 236 12.38 -36.17 9.14
N ALA A 237 13.13 -37.04 9.84
CA ALA A 237 12.72 -38.42 10.02
C ALA A 237 11.47 -38.45 10.91
N ASN A 238 10.40 -39.08 10.41
CA ASN A 238 9.22 -39.36 11.22
C ASN A 238 9.61 -40.44 12.26
N ASP A 239 9.91 -40.03 13.48
CA ASP A 239 9.90 -40.97 14.60
C ASP A 239 8.44 -41.21 15.01
N SER A 240 7.96 -42.37 14.56
CA SER A 240 7.01 -43.28 15.20
C SER A 240 5.88 -42.66 16.03
N GLN A 241 4.69 -42.75 15.43
CA GLN A 241 3.41 -43.18 16.05
C GLN A 241 3.53 -43.67 17.50
N GLN A 242 2.86 -42.95 18.41
CA GLN A 242 2.13 -43.58 19.50
C GLN A 242 0.82 -42.80 19.67
N ASP A 243 -0.25 -43.53 19.37
CA ASP A 243 -1.65 -43.19 19.55
C ASP A 243 -1.96 -42.96 21.03
N GLU A 244 -2.71 -41.92 21.37
CA GLU A 244 -3.79 -41.99 22.37
C GLU A 244 -4.93 -41.08 21.90
N GLU A 245 -6.05 -41.72 21.57
CA GLU A 245 -7.37 -41.15 21.28
C GLU A 245 -8.07 -40.75 22.59
N ASP A 246 -8.88 -39.69 22.51
CA ASP A 246 -10.18 -39.42 23.14
C ASP A 246 -10.40 -39.69 24.65
N ASP A 247 -10.83 -38.66 25.39
CA ASP A 247 -12.21 -38.60 25.88
C ASP A 247 -12.56 -37.25 26.56
N GLU A 248 -13.86 -36.96 26.49
CA GLU A 248 -14.60 -35.73 26.76
C GLU A 248 -14.80 -35.39 28.26
N ASP A 249 -15.05 -34.09 28.52
CA ASP A 249 -15.92 -33.45 29.52
C ASP A 249 -15.90 -33.87 31.01
N GLU A 250 -15.73 -32.88 31.90
CA GLU A 250 -16.75 -32.45 32.88
C GLU A 250 -16.27 -31.26 33.74
N ASP A 251 -17.16 -30.27 33.86
CA ASP A 251 -17.08 -29.09 34.72
C ASP A 251 -17.13 -29.45 36.21
N GLU A 252 -16.42 -28.72 37.08
CA GLU A 252 -16.88 -28.41 38.45
C GLU A 252 -16.07 -27.24 39.04
N GLU A 253 -16.76 -26.11 39.28
CA GLU A 253 -16.34 -25.02 40.17
C GLU A 253 -16.54 -25.47 41.63
N GLU A 254 -15.59 -25.20 42.53
CA GLU A 254 -15.90 -24.69 43.88
C GLU A 254 -14.65 -24.21 44.65
N GLU A 255 -14.93 -23.31 45.59
CA GLU A 255 -14.07 -22.28 46.18
C GLU A 255 -13.22 -22.71 47.40
N GLU A 256 -12.30 -21.80 47.75
CA GLU A 256 -11.81 -21.45 49.10
C GLU A 256 -10.64 -22.22 49.78
N GLU A 257 -9.56 -21.46 49.95
CA GLU A 257 -8.46 -21.54 50.93
C GLU A 257 -8.96 -21.58 52.41
N PRO A 258 -8.17 -22.00 53.45
CA PRO A 258 -6.85 -21.40 53.75
C PRO A 258 -5.77 -22.21 54.54
N GLU A 259 -4.56 -21.64 54.50
CA GLU A 259 -3.49 -21.51 55.51
C GLU A 259 -2.75 -22.71 56.19
N HIS A 260 -1.42 -22.69 55.96
CA HIS A 260 -0.32 -22.68 56.95
C HIS A 260 0.52 -23.94 57.32
N TYR A 261 1.83 -23.83 56.96
CA TYR A 261 3.07 -23.96 57.77
C TYR A 261 4.01 -25.20 57.69
N PHE A 262 5.30 -24.87 57.43
CA PHE A 262 6.59 -25.55 57.74
C PHE A 262 6.99 -26.80 56.91
N ASP A 263 8.23 -27.05 56.45
CA ASP A 263 9.52 -26.33 56.47
C ASP A 263 10.53 -27.07 55.54
N ASN A 264 11.44 -26.31 54.91
CA ASN A 264 12.85 -26.64 54.62
C ASN A 264 13.27 -27.57 53.43
N PRO A 265 14.55 -27.56 52.99
CA PRO A 265 15.06 -26.69 51.91
C PRO A 265 15.91 -27.44 50.85
N HIS A 266 16.23 -26.83 49.70
CA HIS A 266 17.56 -26.98 49.08
C HIS A 266 17.89 -25.84 48.10
N TYR A 267 19.03 -25.22 48.39
CA TYR A 267 19.81 -24.22 47.66
C TYR A 267 19.84 -24.38 46.12
N TYR A 268 19.80 -23.28 45.36
CA TYR A 268 20.98 -22.77 44.64
C TYR A 268 20.85 -21.26 44.31
N ARG A 269 22.00 -20.61 44.50
CA ARG A 269 22.38 -19.20 44.51
C ARG A 269 22.49 -18.62 43.10
N PHE A 270 21.93 -17.42 42.88
CA PHE A 270 22.34 -16.55 41.77
C PHE A 270 22.90 -15.23 42.33
N GLU A 271 24.10 -14.90 41.87
CA GLU A 271 24.81 -13.65 42.13
C GLU A 271 24.22 -12.54 41.25
N THR A 272 23.82 -11.43 41.86
CA THR A 272 23.53 -10.18 41.17
C THR A 272 24.84 -9.44 40.93
N ILE A 273 25.22 -9.26 39.67
CA ILE A 273 26.26 -8.33 39.24
C ILE A 273 25.56 -7.04 38.83
N GLU A 274 25.81 -5.98 39.60
CA GLU A 274 25.52 -4.62 39.19
C GLU A 274 26.39 -4.29 37.97
N VAL A 275 25.77 -3.84 36.88
CA VAL A 275 26.50 -3.25 35.76
C VAL A 275 25.95 -1.84 35.54
N GLU A 276 26.89 -0.91 35.61
CA GLU A 276 26.78 0.53 35.61
C GLU A 276 25.93 1.09 34.46
N GLU A 277 25.15 2.13 34.79
CA GLU A 277 24.67 3.12 33.82
C GLU A 277 25.87 3.68 33.04
N MET A 278 25.98 3.32 31.78
CA MET A 278 26.77 4.05 30.80
C MET A 278 25.82 4.69 29.80
N SER A 279 25.64 6.00 29.98
CA SER A 279 25.07 6.92 29.01
C SER A 279 25.99 7.03 27.80
N GLU A 280 25.47 6.67 26.63
CA GLU A 280 25.95 7.18 25.34
C GLU A 280 24.76 7.17 24.38
N GLU A 281 24.13 8.34 24.26
CA GLU A 281 23.20 8.70 23.19
C GLU A 281 23.97 8.65 21.86
N GLU A 282 23.93 7.53 21.15
CA GLU A 282 24.19 7.51 19.72
C GLU A 282 22.84 7.63 18.98
N ASP A 283 22.56 8.87 18.55
CA ASP A 283 21.42 9.27 17.74
C ASP A 283 21.55 8.66 16.33
N TYR A 284 21.09 7.42 16.16
CA TYR A 284 20.92 6.80 14.85
C TYR A 284 19.52 7.10 14.32
N PRO A 285 19.35 7.43 13.02
CA PRO A 285 18.04 7.71 12.47
C PRO A 285 17.17 6.46 12.59
N LEU A 286 16.20 6.54 13.50
CA LEU A 286 15.10 5.58 13.66
C LEU A 286 14.47 5.36 12.29
N TYR A 287 14.71 4.18 11.70
CA TYR A 287 13.87 3.62 10.64
C TYR A 287 12.48 3.39 11.25
N ARG A 288 11.68 4.45 11.35
CA ARG A 288 10.35 4.38 11.92
C ARG A 288 9.44 3.58 11.00
N ASP A 289 8.66 2.74 11.66
CA ASP A 289 7.66 1.83 11.15
C ASP A 289 6.63 2.49 10.21
N SER A 290 5.88 1.61 9.55
CA SER A 290 4.88 1.86 8.51
C SER A 290 4.25 3.25 8.59
N ARG A 291 4.59 4.13 7.63
CA ARG A 291 4.13 5.54 7.58
C ARG A 291 3.11 5.77 6.48
N VAL A 292 2.21 6.72 6.71
CA VAL A 292 1.32 7.28 5.68
C VAL A 292 1.75 8.70 5.38
N TRP A 293 2.17 8.92 4.14
CA TRP A 293 2.50 10.23 3.58
C TRP A 293 1.31 10.71 2.76
N VAL A 294 0.77 11.86 3.14
CA VAL A 294 -0.34 12.53 2.48
C VAL A 294 0.16 13.82 1.84
#